data_AF-A0A445GWZ1-F1
#
_entry.id   AF-A0A445GWZ1-F1
#
_cell.length_a   1.000
_cell.length_b   1.000
_cell.length_c   1.000
_cell.angle_alpha   90.00
_cell.angle_beta   90.00
_cell.angle_gamma   90.00
#
_symmetry.space_group_name_H-M   'P 1'
#
loop_
_entity.id
_entity.type
_entity.pdbx_description
1 polymer ?
#
loop_
_entity_poly.entity_id
_entity_poly.type
_entity_poly.pdbx_seq_one_letter_code
_entity_poly.pdbx_strand_id
1 'polypeptide(L)'
;MEAPGEFSMQLVDCAGAFNNFGCNGGFPSQSFEYIKYNGGLDTEEAYPYTGKDGVYKFTAKNVVVQVIDSIKFTLIDGTLINMNLCGRM
;
A
#
# COMPACT_ATOMS: atom_id res chain seq x y z
N MET A 1 16.38 -10.85 1.08
CA MET A 1 15.39 -10.73 2.16
C MET A 1 15.28 -9.24 2.44
N GLU A 2 14.31 -8.59 1.81
CA GLU A 2 14.05 -7.16 2.00
C GLU A 2 13.41 -6.94 3.38
N ALA A 3 13.67 -5.80 4.00
CA ALA A 3 13.45 -5.60 5.42
C ALA A 3 11.95 -5.48 5.77
N PRO A 4 11.50 -6.03 6.91
CA PRO A 4 10.18 -5.73 7.46
C PRO A 4 10.08 -4.21 7.74
N GLY A 5 9.07 -3.55 7.16
CA GLY A 5 8.85 -2.11 7.28
C GLY A 5 8.93 -1.31 5.97
N GLU A 6 9.40 -1.87 4.85
CA GLU A 6 9.36 -1.19 3.54
C GLU A 6 8.03 -1.40 2.79
N PHE A 7 7.37 -2.55 3.00
CA PHE A 7 6.13 -2.92 2.31
C PHE A 7 5.03 -3.23 3.33
N SER A 8 3.87 -2.60 3.17
CA SER A 8 2.72 -2.81 4.07
C SER A 8 1.78 -3.89 3.51
N MET A 9 1.58 -4.97 4.26
CA MET A 9 0.60 -6.01 3.92
C MET A 9 -0.81 -5.44 3.76
N GLN A 10 -1.14 -4.41 4.53
CA GLN A 10 -2.43 -3.74 4.44
C GLN A 10 -2.64 -3.12 3.04
N LEU A 11 -1.61 -2.60 2.38
CA LEU A 11 -1.72 -2.12 1.00
C LEU A 11 -1.99 -3.27 0.02
N VAL A 12 -1.35 -4.42 0.21
CA VAL A 12 -1.56 -5.63 -0.61
C VAL A 12 -3.02 -6.10 -0.50
N ASP A 13 -3.54 -6.21 0.72
CA ASP A 13 -4.84 -6.83 0.99
C ASP A 13 -6.03 -5.89 0.80
N CYS A 14 -5.86 -4.58 1.03
CA CYS A 14 -6.99 -3.69 1.28
C CYS A 14 -7.18 -2.60 0.23
N ALA A 15 -6.16 -2.27 -0.56
CA ALA A 15 -6.21 -1.14 -1.47
C ALA A 15 -6.84 -1.47 -2.85
N GLY A 16 -7.48 -2.63 -2.98
CA GLY A 16 -8.12 -3.09 -4.22
C GLY A 16 -9.09 -2.10 -4.84
N ALA A 17 -9.93 -1.47 -4.01
CA ALA A 17 -10.91 -0.47 -4.44
C ALA A 17 -10.28 0.82 -5.01
N PHE A 18 -8.97 1.01 -4.83
CA PHE A 18 -8.21 2.16 -5.31
C PHE A 18 -7.36 1.83 -6.55
N ASN A 19 -7.58 0.70 -7.22
CA ASN A 19 -6.78 0.22 -8.36
C ASN A 19 -5.35 -0.21 -8.00
N ASN A 20 -5.19 -0.80 -6.82
CA ASN A 20 -4.06 -1.66 -6.51
C ASN A 20 -4.49 -3.12 -6.65
N PHE A 21 -3.58 -4.02 -7.02
CA PHE A 21 -3.91 -5.39 -7.42
C PHE A 21 -3.11 -6.44 -6.63
N GLY A 22 -2.85 -6.15 -5.35
CA GLY A 22 -2.04 -6.99 -4.48
C GLY A 22 -0.65 -7.23 -5.09
N CYS A 23 -0.22 -8.49 -5.15
CA CYS A 23 1.07 -8.86 -5.74
C CYS A 23 1.17 -8.65 -7.25
N ASN A 24 0.06 -8.36 -7.94
CA ASN A 24 0.10 -7.95 -9.35
C ASN A 24 0.48 -6.47 -9.52
N GLY A 25 0.79 -5.78 -8.43
CA GLY A 25 1.32 -4.42 -8.41
C GLY A 25 0.23 -3.37 -8.20
N GLY A 26 0.61 -2.12 -8.41
CA GLY A 26 -0.26 -0.97 -8.18
C GLY A 26 0.44 0.34 -8.49
N PHE A 27 -0.10 1.43 -7.97
CA PHE A 27 0.41 2.77 -8.20
C PHE A 27 0.61 3.52 -6.87
N PRO A 28 1.74 4.20 -6.63
CA PRO A 28 1.98 4.95 -5.41
C PRO A 28 0.88 5.98 -5.12
N SER A 29 0.41 6.71 -6.15
CA SER A 29 -0.67 7.68 -6.00
C SER A 29 -1.95 7.05 -5.49
N GLN A 30 -2.28 5.84 -5.93
CA GLN A 30 -3.49 5.15 -5.50
C GLN A 30 -3.38 4.60 -4.08
N SER A 31 -2.19 4.12 -3.72
CA SER A 31 -1.89 3.73 -2.34
C SER A 31 -2.03 4.92 -1.37
N PHE A 32 -1.58 6.11 -1.74
CA PHE A 32 -1.75 7.31 -0.90
C PHE A 32 -3.22 7.71 -0.74
N GLU A 33 -4.03 7.66 -1.81
CA GLU A 33 -5.48 7.90 -1.73
C GLU A 33 -6.16 6.88 -0.81
N TYR A 34 -5.79 5.61 -0.91
CA TYR A 34 -6.27 4.58 0.02
C TYR A 34 -5.90 4.92 1.47
N ILE A 35 -4.63 5.26 1.76
CA ILE A 35 -4.18 5.52 3.14
C ILE A 35 -4.94 6.73 3.72
N LYS A 36 -5.12 7.78 2.92
CA LYS A 36 -5.87 8.97 3.30
C LYS A 36 -7.34 8.64 3.59
N TYR A 37 -8.00 7.90 2.70
CA TYR A 37 -9.40 7.50 2.87
C TYR A 37 -9.61 6.54 4.04
N ASN A 38 -8.72 5.54 4.18
CA ASN A 38 -8.78 4.51 5.20
C ASN A 38 -8.46 5.05 6.61
N GLY A 39 -7.90 6.26 6.71
CA GLY A 39 -7.52 6.89 7.97
C GLY A 39 -6.16 6.46 8.50
N GLY A 40 -5.34 5.81 7.67
CA GLY A 40 -3.96 5.45 7.98
C GLY A 40 -3.61 3.97 7.74
N LEU A 41 -2.38 3.62 8.13
CA LEU A 41 -1.83 2.26 8.13
C LEU A 41 -1.55 1.78 9.56
N ASP A 42 -1.83 0.49 9.80
CA ASP A 42 -1.41 -0.22 11.00
C ASP A 42 0.12 -0.44 11.03
N THR A 43 0.66 -0.66 12.23
CA THR A 43 2.04 -1.13 12.43
C THR A 43 2.30 -2.49 11.78
N GLU A 44 3.54 -2.75 11.38
CA GLU A 44 3.99 -4.05 10.87
C GLU A 44 3.74 -5.20 11.86
N GLU A 45 3.87 -4.95 13.17
CA GLU A 45 3.60 -5.96 14.20
C GLU A 45 2.12 -6.37 14.26
N ALA A 46 1.21 -5.42 14.01
CA ALA A 46 -0.23 -5.65 14.01
C ALA A 46 -0.75 -6.20 12.68
N TYR A 47 -0.08 -5.88 11.57
CA TYR A 47 -0.43 -6.38 10.23
C TYR A 47 0.83 -6.87 9.49
N PRO A 48 1.37 -8.04 9.86
CA PRO A 48 2.65 -8.52 9.35
C PRO A 48 2.65 -8.80 7.84
N TYR A 49 3.76 -8.45 7.19
CA TYR A 49 4.02 -8.70 5.79
C TYR A 49 4.25 -10.18 5.50
N THR A 50 3.51 -10.70 4.53
CA THR A 50 3.61 -12.10 4.08
C THR A 50 4.08 -12.26 2.63
N GLY A 51 4.21 -11.15 1.89
CA GLY A 51 4.68 -11.14 0.50
C GLY A 51 3.79 -11.88 -0.49
N LYS A 52 2.50 -12.05 -0.18
CA LYS A 52 1.52 -12.74 -1.03
C LYS A 52 0.13 -12.14 -0.82
N ASP A 53 -0.76 -12.34 -1.78
CA ASP A 53 -2.16 -11.91 -1.64
C ASP A 53 -2.83 -12.61 -0.46
N GLY A 54 -3.56 -11.82 0.34
CA GLY A 54 -4.31 -12.28 1.49
C GLY A 54 -5.76 -11.81 1.45
N VAL A 55 -6.32 -11.63 2.64
CA VAL A 55 -7.70 -11.17 2.83
C VAL A 55 -7.69 -9.91 3.69
N TYR A 56 -8.63 -9.02 3.44
CA TYR A 56 -8.81 -7.79 4.21
C TYR A 56 -8.93 -8.07 5.72
N LYS A 57 -8.03 -7.48 6.52
CA LYS A 57 -8.01 -7.63 8.00
C LYS A 57 -7.83 -6.32 8.76
N PHE A 58 -7.84 -5.19 8.07
CA PHE A 58 -7.53 -3.90 8.69
C PHE A 58 -8.50 -3.57 9.83
N THR A 59 -7.95 -3.05 10.93
CA THR A 59 -8.73 -2.46 12.02
C THR A 59 -8.09 -1.13 12.42
N ALA A 60 -8.87 -0.10 12.73
CA ALA A 60 -8.32 1.22 13.09
C ALA A 60 -7.69 1.28 14.51
N LYS A 61 -7.15 0.17 15.03
CA LYS A 61 -6.67 0.05 16.42
C LYS A 61 -5.20 0.43 16.60
N ASN A 62 -4.35 0.12 15.61
CA ASN A 62 -2.89 0.30 15.72
C ASN A 62 -2.36 1.22 14.61
N VAL A 63 -3.19 2.17 14.18
CA VAL A 63 -2.83 3.13 13.14
C VAL A 63 -1.71 4.04 13.64
N VAL A 64 -0.59 4.06 12.93
CA VAL A 64 0.61 4.84 13.30
C VAL A 64 1.04 5.84 12.23
N VAL A 65 0.55 5.70 11.00
CA VAL A 65 0.88 6.59 9.88
C VAL A 65 -0.39 7.03 9.17
N GLN A 66 -0.48 8.33 8.85
CA GLN A 66 -1.57 8.92 8.09
C GLN A 66 -1.02 9.76 6.94
N VAL A 67 -1.76 9.81 5.83
CA VAL A 67 -1.47 10.68 4.69
C VAL A 67 -2.43 11.87 4.73
N ILE A 68 -1.89 13.08 4.88
CA ILE A 68 -2.68 14.32 4.87
C ILE A 68 -2.88 14.78 3.42
N ASP A 69 -1.80 14.79 2.65
CA ASP A 69 -1.80 15.22 1.26
C ASP A 69 -0.75 14.46 0.44
N SER A 70 -0.93 14.41 -0.88
CA SER A 70 0.03 13.79 -1.79
C SER A 70 0.23 14.61 -3.05
N ILE A 71 1.48 14.68 -3.51
CA ILE A 71 1.83 15.34 -4.77
C ILE A 71 2.02 14.26 -5.82
N LYS A 72 1.17 14.28 -6.85
CA LYS A 72 1.25 13.34 -7.97
C LYS A 72 2.16 13.88 -9.07
N PHE A 73 3.34 13.28 -9.20
CA PHE A 73 4.18 13.47 -10.37
C PHE A 73 3.72 12.53 -11.50
N THR A 74 3.68 13.06 -12.71
CA THR A 74 3.40 12.28 -13.93
C THR A 74 4.62 12.41 -14.84
N LEU A 75 5.02 11.31 -15.48
CA LEU A 75 6.13 11.35 -16.44
C LEU A 75 5.74 12.17 -17.67
N ILE A 76 6.73 12.68 -18.39
CA ILE A 76 6.52 13.59 -19.53
C ILE A 76 5.68 12.99 -20.66
N ASP A 77 5.63 11.66 -20.73
CA ASP A 77 4.86 10.86 -21.69
C ASP A 77 3.45 10.49 -21.17
N GLY A 78 3.08 10.95 -19.98
CA GLY A 78 1.82 10.60 -19.31
C GLY A 78 1.86 9.29 -18.55
N THR A 79 2.99 8.58 -18.52
CA THR A 79 3.12 7.29 -17.84
C THR A 79 3.07 7.45 -16.33
N LEU A 80 2.31 6.57 -15.67
CA LEU A 80 2.28 6.46 -14.21
C LEU A 80 3.41 5.57 -13.71
N ILE A 81 3.95 5.90 -12.54
CA ILE A 81 4.94 5.07 -11.86
C ILE A 81 4.24 3.84 -11.29
N ASN A 82 4.62 2.65 -11.75
CA ASN A 82 4.16 1.38 -11.20
C ASN A 82 5.00 0.99 -9.97
N MET A 83 4.36 0.33 -9.00
CA MET A 83 5.03 -0.28 -7.85
C MET A 83 4.70 -1.77 -7.76
N ASN A 84 5.70 -2.58 -7.42
CA ASN A 84 5.49 -3.97 -7.01
C ASN A 84 5.24 -3.98 -5.50
N LEU A 85 4.07 -4.45 -5.08
CA LEU A 85 3.66 -4.48 -3.68
C LEU A 85 4.16 -5.72 -2.92
N CYS A 86 4.65 -6.74 -3.63
CA CYS A 86 5.12 -8.00 -3.02
C CYS A 86 6.65 -8.22 -3.11
N GLY A 87 7.42 -7.22 -3.57
CA GLY A 87 8.88 -7.29 -3.70
C GLY A 87 9.35 -8.27 -4.79
N ARG A 88 10.67 -8.56 -4.84
CA ARG A 88 11.21 -9.62 -5.71
C ARG A 88 10.84 -10.98 -5.13
N MET A 89 9.86 -11.66 -5.72
CA MET A 89 9.56 -13.07 -5.45
C MET A 89 10.76 -13.97 -5.74
#